data_AF-A0A8T5PLG5-F1
#
_entry.id   AF-A0A8T5PLG5-F1
#
_cell.length_a   1.000
_cell.length_b   1.000
_cell.length_c   1.000
_cell.angle_alpha   90.00
_cell.angle_beta   90.00
_cell.angle_gamma   90.00
#
_symmetry.space_group_name_H-M   'P 1'
#
loop_
_entity.id
_entity.type
_entity.pdbx_description
1 polymer ?
#
loop_
_entity_poly.entity_id
_entity_poly.type
_entity_poly.pdbx_seq_one_letter_code
_entity_poly.pdbx_strand_id
1 'polypeptide(L)'
;LKIEESMTVTGTINSGGIVGPVGGLKAKIEAAAQEGIKVALIPQGTKIQKEDNQTIDLKKYGKEKGILVLEVTDLNELVLFFSGEQLRSDNYEIEVDEEYFEIMQKLGNLLCDRTEELQKELGDYEIKDKEERERLENKTLKGEKALEEGNYYSAASFCFGANVQLKTHLYKKENLSQKEVEQRILRIEKALQDFEEEIKEKELKTITDLQTYGIVLERINEGKDNLDKLKETNNTYYLAFAEERLFSAQSWSHFFEMSGKEFELDTGALEQSCLEKIQEAKERYQYVSLFFIGDILDLTKEIEKEEAIYESGDYKYCLIRASQTKAEANAILSSIGVGEEQIDELVGNKLAAVERSLARTISKGAFPILGYSYYQYANSLRDDVSLSLIYAEYALELGNLDIYFEEKPEFSGIAVQPEFWIFIFGSVFGVAAVLLIYNLTKKKDDYKTPRTTRKQSGGKKR
;
A
#
# COMPACT_ATOMS: atom_id res chain seq x y z
N LEU A 1 21.24 21.91 11.08
CA LEU A 1 21.79 21.77 9.72
C LEU A 1 22.22 23.15 9.23
N LYS A 2 23.51 23.33 8.97
CA LYS A 2 24.00 24.49 8.22
C LYS A 2 23.87 24.14 6.74
N ILE A 3 23.28 25.03 5.95
CA ILE A 3 23.02 24.80 4.52
C ILE A 3 24.10 25.55 3.72
N GLU A 4 24.74 24.88 2.78
CA GLU A 4 25.71 25.47 1.86
C GLU A 4 25.00 26.38 0.83
N GLU A 5 25.13 27.70 1.00
CA GLU A 5 24.45 28.71 0.18
C GLU A 5 24.99 28.79 -1.26
N SER A 6 26.15 28.19 -1.55
CA SER A 6 26.73 28.16 -2.90
C SER A 6 26.15 27.07 -3.80
N MET A 7 25.17 26.30 -3.29
CA MET A 7 24.48 25.24 -4.01
C MET A 7 23.00 25.55 -4.19
N THR A 8 22.41 25.04 -5.27
CA THR A 8 20.96 25.06 -5.49
C THR A 8 20.47 23.68 -5.91
N VAL A 9 19.20 23.40 -5.68
CA VAL A 9 18.54 22.15 -6.05
C VAL A 9 17.22 22.44 -6.76
N THR A 10 16.88 21.62 -7.74
CA THR A 10 15.54 21.60 -8.31
C THR A 10 15.08 20.17 -8.54
N GLY A 11 13.80 19.89 -8.25
CA GLY A 11 13.20 18.57 -8.36
C GLY A 11 11.85 18.52 -7.66
N THR A 12 11.01 17.55 -8.00
CA THR A 12 9.87 17.19 -7.16
C THR A 12 10.35 16.25 -6.05
N ILE A 13 9.52 16.02 -5.03
CA ILE A 13 9.76 14.99 -4.01
C ILE A 13 8.62 13.97 -4.12
N ASN A 14 8.99 12.71 -4.28
CA ASN A 14 8.07 11.57 -4.37
C ASN A 14 8.17 10.69 -3.11
N SER A 15 7.30 9.67 -3.05
CA SER A 15 7.33 8.65 -2.02
C SER A 15 8.71 7.99 -1.92
N GLY A 16 9.11 7.65 -0.69
CA GLY A 16 10.48 7.23 -0.39
C GLY A 16 11.54 8.35 -0.44
N GLY A 17 11.14 9.62 -0.60
CA GLY A 17 12.06 10.75 -0.62
C GLY A 17 12.88 10.85 -1.92
N ILE A 18 12.38 10.29 -3.03
CA ILE A 18 13.03 10.37 -4.33
C ILE A 18 12.87 11.77 -4.93
N VAL A 19 13.95 12.28 -5.52
CA VAL A 19 13.96 13.55 -6.27
C VAL A 19 13.50 13.29 -7.70
N GLY A 20 12.31 13.77 -8.06
CA GLY A 20 11.68 13.53 -9.37
C GLY A 20 11.91 14.65 -10.39
N PRO A 21 11.63 14.39 -11.68
CA PRO A 21 11.92 15.30 -12.79
C PRO A 21 11.09 16.59 -12.73
N VAL A 22 11.68 17.70 -13.17
CA VAL A 22 11.04 19.03 -13.25
C VAL A 22 11.30 19.71 -14.58
N GLY A 23 10.34 20.53 -15.05
CA GLY A 23 10.49 21.34 -16.26
C GLY A 23 11.48 22.49 -16.10
N GLY A 24 11.97 22.99 -17.24
CA GLY A 24 12.75 24.23 -17.33
C GLY A 24 14.16 24.16 -16.73
N LEU A 25 14.79 22.99 -16.66
CA LEU A 25 16.10 22.80 -16.04
C LEU A 25 17.18 23.73 -16.62
N LYS A 26 17.28 23.84 -17.95
CA LYS A 26 18.24 24.74 -18.61
C LYS A 26 18.10 26.19 -18.14
N ALA A 27 16.87 26.73 -18.12
CA ALA A 27 16.60 28.09 -17.68
C ALA A 27 16.91 28.28 -16.18
N LYS A 28 16.59 27.29 -15.35
CA LYS A 28 16.91 27.29 -13.90
C LYS A 28 18.43 27.28 -13.65
N ILE A 29 19.19 26.48 -14.41
CA ILE A 29 20.66 26.43 -14.34
C ILE A 29 21.27 27.76 -14.78
N GLU A 30 20.74 28.37 -15.85
CA GLU A 30 21.20 29.68 -16.31
C GLU A 30 20.96 30.79 -15.28
N ALA A 31 19.77 30.83 -14.68
CA ALA A 31 19.47 31.78 -13.60
C ALA A 31 20.38 31.57 -12.39
N ALA A 32 20.61 30.32 -11.97
CA ALA A 32 21.52 30.02 -10.87
C ALA A 32 22.96 30.49 -11.15
N ALA A 33 23.46 30.26 -12.37
CA ALA A 33 24.78 30.74 -12.77
C ALA A 33 24.89 32.28 -12.75
N GLN A 34 23.84 32.99 -13.17
CA GLN A 34 23.79 34.45 -13.14
C GLN A 34 23.84 35.03 -11.72
N GLU A 35 23.22 34.35 -10.76
CA GLU A 35 23.27 34.70 -9.32
C GLU A 35 24.56 34.25 -8.62
N GLY A 36 25.51 33.67 -9.37
CA GLY A 36 26.83 33.30 -8.85
C GLY A 36 26.90 31.96 -8.10
N ILE A 37 25.82 31.17 -8.11
CA ILE A 37 25.76 29.80 -7.57
C ILE A 37 26.81 28.91 -8.24
N LYS A 38 27.43 28.02 -7.47
CA LYS A 38 28.55 27.17 -7.93
C LYS A 38 28.13 25.76 -8.31
N VAL A 39 27.09 25.23 -7.68
CA VAL A 39 26.60 23.87 -7.94
C VAL A 39 25.07 23.89 -8.10
N ALA A 40 24.56 23.24 -9.15
CA ALA A 40 23.16 22.96 -9.34
C ALA A 40 22.92 21.44 -9.29
N LEU A 41 22.10 21.01 -8.34
CA LEU A 41 21.64 19.64 -8.19
C LEU A 41 20.33 19.47 -8.98
N ILE A 42 20.31 18.53 -9.92
CA ILE A 42 19.16 18.22 -10.77
C ILE A 42 18.72 16.76 -10.57
N PRO A 43 17.47 16.40 -10.88
CA PRO A 43 16.99 15.03 -10.70
C PRO A 43 17.78 14.07 -11.60
N GLN A 44 18.10 12.88 -11.10
CA GLN A 44 18.77 11.84 -11.88
C GLN A 44 18.01 11.51 -13.17
N GLY A 45 18.74 11.26 -14.26
CA GLY A 45 18.17 10.92 -15.57
C GLY A 45 17.76 12.14 -16.40
N THR A 46 17.82 13.35 -15.83
CA THR A 46 17.40 14.57 -16.53
C THR A 46 18.54 15.36 -17.17
N LYS A 47 19.79 14.84 -17.12
CA LYS A 47 20.98 15.51 -17.68
C LYS A 47 20.86 15.78 -19.19
N ILE A 48 20.14 14.94 -19.93
CA ILE A 48 19.94 15.07 -21.37
C ILE A 48 18.54 15.63 -21.63
N GLN A 49 18.45 16.80 -22.26
CA GLN A 49 17.18 17.39 -22.67
C GLN A 49 17.11 17.53 -24.19
N LYS A 50 15.93 17.25 -24.76
CA LYS A 50 15.64 17.53 -26.17
C LYS A 50 14.87 18.85 -26.26
N GLU A 51 15.49 19.88 -26.82
CA GLU A 51 14.86 21.16 -27.15
C GLU A 51 15.07 21.44 -28.64
N ASP A 52 14.00 21.82 -29.37
CA ASP A 52 14.09 22.25 -30.78
C ASP A 52 14.87 21.28 -31.71
N ASN A 53 14.63 19.97 -31.58
CA ASN A 53 15.37 18.90 -32.28
C ASN A 53 16.88 18.83 -31.97
N GLN A 54 17.36 19.53 -30.94
CA GLN A 54 18.73 19.46 -30.45
C GLN A 54 18.77 18.74 -29.10
N THR A 55 19.77 17.88 -28.94
CA THR A 55 20.05 17.21 -27.67
C THR A 55 21.06 18.05 -26.90
N ILE A 56 20.65 18.54 -25.74
CA ILE A 56 21.46 19.38 -24.86
C ILE A 56 21.88 18.53 -23.66
N ASP A 57 23.18 18.48 -23.40
CA ASP A 57 23.73 17.95 -22.16
C ASP A 57 23.85 19.10 -21.14
N LEU A 58 23.05 19.02 -20.07
CA LEU A 58 22.99 20.04 -19.03
C LEU A 58 24.29 20.13 -18.20
N LYS A 59 25.06 19.05 -18.07
CA LYS A 59 26.37 19.09 -17.41
C LYS A 59 27.37 19.88 -18.23
N LYS A 60 27.36 19.67 -19.55
CA LYS A 60 28.18 20.46 -20.48
C LYS A 60 27.75 21.92 -20.51
N TYR A 61 26.45 22.17 -20.64
CA TYR A 61 25.89 23.53 -20.64
C TYR A 61 26.19 24.30 -19.35
N GLY A 62 26.03 23.66 -18.18
CA GLY A 62 26.37 24.26 -16.90
C GLY A 62 27.85 24.65 -16.83
N LYS A 63 28.75 23.77 -17.30
CA LYS A 63 30.19 24.06 -17.35
C LYS A 63 30.50 25.27 -18.22
N GLU A 64 29.83 25.44 -19.35
CA GLU A 64 29.96 26.63 -20.22
C GLU A 64 29.48 27.91 -19.53
N LYS A 65 28.51 27.81 -18.62
CA LYS A 65 27.97 28.91 -17.80
C LYS A 65 28.72 29.13 -16.48
N GLY A 66 29.74 28.32 -16.17
CA GLY A 66 30.54 28.43 -14.95
C GLY A 66 29.89 27.84 -13.69
N ILE A 67 28.92 26.93 -13.85
CA ILE A 67 28.24 26.22 -12.76
C ILE A 67 28.42 24.70 -12.91
N LEU A 68 28.71 23.99 -11.81
CA LEU A 68 28.77 22.53 -11.81
C LEU A 68 27.35 21.96 -11.71
N VAL A 69 26.99 21.04 -12.60
CA VAL A 69 25.69 20.36 -12.54
C VAL A 69 25.89 18.91 -12.11
N LEU A 70 25.22 18.51 -11.03
CA LEU A 70 25.25 17.14 -10.51
C LEU A 70 23.83 16.57 -10.50
N GLU A 71 23.72 15.27 -10.74
CA GLU A 71 22.46 14.55 -10.61
C GLU A 71 22.34 14.03 -9.19
N VAL A 72 21.12 14.06 -8.65
CA VAL A 72 20.78 13.56 -7.32
C VAL A 72 19.54 12.68 -7.39
N THR A 73 19.51 11.68 -6.52
CA THR A 73 18.52 10.61 -6.54
C THR A 73 17.45 10.82 -5.47
N ASP A 74 17.84 11.25 -4.27
CA ASP A 74 16.95 11.31 -3.12
C ASP A 74 17.33 12.40 -2.09
N LEU A 75 16.46 12.56 -1.09
CA LEU A 75 16.64 13.53 -0.01
C LEU A 75 17.88 13.25 0.87
N ASN A 76 18.31 12.01 1.02
CA ASN A 76 19.50 11.68 1.82
C ASN A 76 20.77 12.21 1.14
N GLU A 77 20.86 12.03 -0.17
CA GLU A 77 21.93 12.59 -0.99
C GLU A 77 21.92 14.12 -0.96
N LEU A 78 20.73 14.74 -1.02
CA LEU A 78 20.60 16.20 -0.90
C LEU A 78 21.10 16.73 0.46
N VAL A 79 20.71 16.11 1.56
CA VAL A 79 21.18 16.53 2.89
C VAL A 79 22.69 16.38 2.99
N LEU A 80 23.26 15.29 2.45
CA LEU A 80 24.71 15.10 2.40
C LEU A 80 25.40 16.20 1.60
N PHE A 81 24.88 16.58 0.43
CA PHE A 81 25.44 17.67 -0.37
C PHE A 81 25.40 19.02 0.34
N PHE A 82 24.26 19.38 0.93
CA PHE A 82 24.06 20.71 1.52
C PHE A 82 24.70 20.89 2.90
N SER A 83 24.85 19.81 3.68
CA SER A 83 25.29 19.89 5.07
C SER A 83 26.60 19.16 5.36
N GLY A 84 27.02 18.25 4.48
CA GLY A 84 28.12 17.30 4.75
C GLY A 84 27.76 16.23 5.79
N GLU A 85 26.54 16.25 6.33
CA GLU A 85 26.03 15.26 7.28
C GLU A 85 25.23 14.21 6.52
N GLN A 86 25.48 12.93 6.80
CA GLN A 86 24.52 11.89 6.44
C GLN A 86 23.33 12.00 7.40
N LEU A 87 22.12 12.10 6.85
CA LEU A 87 20.94 11.71 7.63
C LEU A 87 21.23 10.33 8.20
N ARG A 88 20.86 10.08 9.46
CA ARG A 88 20.97 8.74 10.04
C ARG A 88 20.29 7.78 9.08
N SER A 89 21.09 7.04 8.31
CA SER A 89 20.65 5.77 7.77
C SER A 89 20.63 4.91 8.99
N ASP A 90 19.49 4.86 9.64
CA ASP A 90 19.26 3.72 10.48
C ASP A 90 19.43 2.52 9.54
N ASN A 91 20.49 1.74 9.75
CA ASN A 91 20.78 0.53 8.99
C ASN A 91 19.74 -0.52 9.37
N TYR A 92 18.48 -0.25 9.05
CA TYR A 92 17.41 -1.19 9.20
C TYR A 92 17.53 -2.13 8.01
N GLU A 93 18.00 -3.34 8.27
CA GLU A 93 17.74 -4.46 7.37
C GLU A 93 16.23 -4.73 7.40
N ILE A 94 15.67 -5.17 6.28
CA ILE A 94 14.27 -5.60 6.26
C ILE A 94 14.18 -6.91 7.07
N GLU A 95 13.70 -6.80 8.30
CA GLU A 95 13.27 -7.97 9.07
C GLU A 95 11.89 -8.39 8.57
N VAL A 96 11.84 -9.53 7.88
CA VAL A 96 10.59 -10.07 7.33
C VAL A 96 9.76 -10.61 8.49
N ASP A 97 8.52 -10.15 8.59
CA ASP A 97 7.58 -10.63 9.60
C ASP A 97 7.27 -12.12 9.39
N GLU A 98 7.29 -12.90 10.48
CA GLU A 98 7.10 -14.35 10.43
C GLU A 98 5.67 -14.73 10.01
N GLU A 99 4.65 -13.99 10.48
CA GLU A 99 3.26 -14.22 10.08
C GLU A 99 3.07 -13.89 8.60
N TYR A 100 3.66 -12.78 8.12
CA TYR A 100 3.68 -12.48 6.68
C TYR A 100 4.30 -13.62 5.89
N PHE A 101 5.48 -14.09 6.30
CA PHE A 101 6.20 -15.16 5.61
C PHE A 101 5.36 -16.44 5.53
N GLU A 102 4.73 -16.85 6.64
CA GLU A 102 3.88 -18.04 6.68
C GLU A 102 2.63 -17.91 5.80
N ILE A 103 1.92 -16.79 5.88
CA ILE A 103 0.71 -16.55 5.08
C ILE A 103 1.08 -16.51 3.60
N MET A 104 2.15 -15.79 3.25
CA MET A 104 2.60 -15.66 1.87
C MET A 104 3.14 -16.98 1.32
N GLN A 105 3.82 -17.80 2.14
CA GLN A 105 4.22 -19.16 1.77
C GLN A 105 3.01 -20.03 1.44
N LYS A 106 2.00 -20.06 2.33
CA LYS A 106 0.76 -20.82 2.11
C LYS A 106 0.07 -20.37 0.83
N LEU A 107 0.00 -19.06 0.60
CA LEU A 107 -0.62 -18.48 -0.59
C LEU A 107 0.17 -18.79 -1.86
N GLY A 108 1.50 -18.67 -1.83
CA GLY A 108 2.39 -19.07 -2.94
C GLY A 108 2.19 -20.52 -3.34
N ASN A 109 2.22 -21.43 -2.36
CA ASN A 109 1.94 -22.86 -2.58
C ASN A 109 0.53 -23.05 -3.16
N LEU A 110 -0.50 -22.42 -2.58
CA LEU A 110 -1.88 -22.58 -3.03
C LEU A 110 -2.09 -22.19 -4.50
N LEU A 111 -1.49 -21.10 -4.98
CA LEU A 111 -1.61 -20.70 -6.39
C LEU A 111 -0.81 -21.59 -7.33
N CYS A 112 0.36 -22.08 -6.91
CA CYS A 112 1.21 -22.94 -7.74
C CYS A 112 0.71 -24.39 -7.77
N ASP A 113 0.19 -24.92 -6.66
CA ASP A 113 -0.51 -26.21 -6.61
C ASP A 113 -1.71 -26.19 -7.56
N ARG A 114 -2.46 -25.08 -7.57
CA ARG A 114 -3.52 -24.86 -8.55
C ARG A 114 -3.00 -24.86 -9.99
N THR A 115 -1.80 -24.34 -10.27
CA THR A 115 -1.18 -24.45 -11.60
C THR A 115 -0.98 -25.90 -11.99
N GLU A 116 -0.43 -26.72 -11.10
CA GLU A 116 -0.25 -28.15 -11.37
C GLU A 116 -1.60 -28.88 -11.58
N GLU A 117 -2.61 -28.57 -10.77
CA GLU A 117 -3.95 -29.14 -10.91
C GLU A 117 -4.56 -28.82 -12.27
N LEU A 118 -4.48 -27.56 -12.71
CA LEU A 118 -4.99 -27.13 -14.02
C LEU A 118 -4.21 -27.77 -15.17
N GLN A 119 -2.90 -27.95 -15.04
CA GLN A 119 -2.10 -28.70 -16.02
C GLN A 119 -2.54 -30.16 -16.10
N LYS A 120 -2.78 -30.82 -14.95
CA LYS A 120 -3.27 -32.20 -14.88
C LYS A 120 -4.66 -32.33 -15.51
N GLU A 121 -5.57 -31.38 -15.26
CA GLU A 121 -6.90 -31.33 -15.88
C GLU A 121 -6.83 -31.10 -17.41
N LEU A 122 -5.88 -30.27 -17.84
CA LEU A 122 -5.69 -29.93 -19.24
C LEU A 122 -5.18 -31.14 -20.04
N GLY A 123 -4.29 -31.94 -19.44
CA GLY A 123 -3.76 -33.18 -20.02
C GLY A 123 -3.10 -32.93 -21.37
N ASP A 124 -3.37 -33.81 -22.35
CA ASP A 124 -2.73 -33.76 -23.68
C ASP A 124 -3.32 -32.69 -24.63
N TYR A 125 -3.98 -31.65 -24.11
CA TYR A 125 -4.52 -30.59 -24.95
C TYR A 125 -3.40 -29.77 -25.60
N GLU A 126 -3.37 -29.75 -26.93
CA GLU A 126 -2.35 -29.04 -27.69
C GLU A 126 -2.63 -27.53 -27.77
N ILE A 127 -1.79 -26.73 -27.12
CA ILE A 127 -1.76 -25.28 -27.29
C ILE A 127 -1.09 -24.96 -28.64
N LYS A 128 -1.93 -24.66 -29.64
CA LYS A 128 -1.52 -24.43 -31.03
C LYS A 128 -0.63 -23.20 -31.20
N ASP A 129 -0.91 -22.14 -30.44
CA ASP A 129 -0.13 -20.91 -30.50
C ASP A 129 1.22 -21.14 -29.79
N LYS A 130 2.30 -20.94 -30.55
CA LYS A 130 3.66 -21.19 -30.05
C LYS A 130 4.06 -20.15 -29.00
N GLU A 131 3.69 -18.89 -29.20
CA GLU A 131 4.04 -17.79 -28.30
C GLU A 131 3.26 -17.91 -26.98
N GLU A 132 1.97 -18.25 -27.05
CA GLU A 132 1.14 -18.54 -25.87
C GLU A 132 1.73 -19.69 -25.04
N ARG A 133 2.19 -20.75 -25.70
CA ARG A 133 2.83 -21.90 -25.06
C ARG A 133 4.18 -21.54 -24.41
N GLU A 134 5.07 -20.85 -25.13
CA GLU A 134 6.36 -20.42 -24.58
C GLU A 134 6.17 -19.46 -23.39
N ARG A 135 5.17 -18.57 -23.46
CA ARG A 135 4.82 -17.67 -22.36
C ARG A 135 4.30 -18.43 -21.13
N LEU A 136 3.46 -19.45 -21.33
CA LEU A 136 2.94 -20.29 -20.25
C LEU A 136 4.07 -21.10 -19.59
N GLU A 137 4.94 -21.73 -20.38
CA GLU A 137 6.10 -22.48 -19.88
C GLU A 137 7.04 -21.57 -19.09
N ASN A 138 7.34 -20.37 -19.60
CA ASN A 138 8.16 -19.38 -18.90
C ASN A 138 7.53 -18.95 -17.56
N LYS A 139 6.23 -18.65 -17.52
CA LYS A 139 5.53 -18.28 -16.27
C LYS A 139 5.56 -19.41 -15.25
N THR A 140 5.29 -20.64 -15.68
CA THR A 140 5.31 -21.82 -14.80
C THR A 140 6.70 -22.00 -14.19
N LEU A 141 7.74 -21.97 -15.02
CA LEU A 141 9.13 -22.11 -14.57
C LEU A 141 9.55 -20.98 -13.62
N LYS A 142 9.16 -19.74 -13.90
CA LYS A 142 9.40 -18.60 -13.00
C LYS A 142 8.67 -18.77 -11.67
N GLY A 143 7.46 -19.31 -11.68
CA GLY A 143 6.68 -19.62 -10.49
C GLY A 143 7.38 -20.66 -9.60
N GLU A 144 7.75 -21.80 -10.19
CA GLU A 144 8.48 -22.88 -9.51
C GLU A 144 9.79 -22.37 -8.89
N LYS A 145 10.61 -21.66 -9.69
CA LYS A 145 11.88 -21.12 -9.23
C LYS A 145 11.69 -20.11 -8.08
N ALA A 146 10.72 -19.20 -8.19
CA ALA A 146 10.45 -18.24 -7.14
C ALA A 146 9.99 -18.92 -5.84
N LEU A 147 9.25 -20.03 -5.94
CA LEU A 147 8.82 -20.83 -4.80
C LEU A 147 10.01 -21.50 -4.10
N GLU A 148 10.94 -22.10 -4.87
CA GLU A 148 12.18 -22.71 -4.35
C GLU A 148 13.10 -21.68 -3.66
N GLU A 149 13.13 -20.45 -4.18
CA GLU A 149 13.93 -19.35 -3.63
C GLU A 149 13.26 -18.65 -2.42
N GLY A 150 12.06 -19.08 -2.02
CA GLY A 150 11.31 -18.46 -0.93
C GLY A 150 10.69 -17.09 -1.27
N ASN A 151 10.68 -16.71 -2.54
CA ASN A 151 10.02 -15.51 -3.05
C ASN A 151 8.54 -15.82 -3.37
N TYR A 152 7.77 -16.07 -2.32
CA TYR A 152 6.42 -16.61 -2.43
C TYR A 152 5.44 -15.65 -3.12
N TYR A 153 5.61 -14.34 -2.98
CA TYR A 153 4.74 -13.39 -3.68
C TYR A 153 4.98 -13.39 -5.20
N SER A 154 6.25 -13.43 -5.63
CA SER A 154 6.56 -13.62 -7.05
C SER A 154 6.04 -14.94 -7.57
N ALA A 155 6.20 -16.03 -6.79
CA ALA A 155 5.66 -17.34 -7.14
C ALA A 155 4.14 -17.28 -7.35
N ALA A 156 3.39 -16.74 -6.38
CA ALA A 156 1.94 -16.55 -6.48
C ALA A 156 1.54 -15.75 -7.72
N SER A 157 2.28 -14.69 -8.04
CA SER A 157 2.00 -13.81 -9.18
C SER A 157 2.23 -14.50 -10.53
N PHE A 158 3.33 -15.24 -10.67
CA PHE A 158 3.61 -16.02 -11.87
C PHE A 158 2.63 -17.19 -12.05
N CYS A 159 2.36 -17.94 -10.98
CA CYS A 159 1.42 -19.05 -10.96
C CYS A 159 -0.02 -18.58 -11.23
N PHE A 160 -0.48 -17.46 -10.67
CA PHE A 160 -1.76 -16.84 -11.05
C PHE A 160 -1.82 -16.54 -12.56
N GLY A 161 -0.75 -15.94 -13.10
CA GLY A 161 -0.65 -15.65 -14.52
C GLY A 161 -0.67 -16.89 -15.42
N ALA A 162 -0.19 -18.04 -14.93
CA ALA A 162 -0.28 -19.34 -15.59
C ALA A 162 -1.68 -19.96 -15.45
N ASN A 163 -2.28 -19.89 -14.25
CA ASN A 163 -3.62 -20.39 -13.95
C ASN A 163 -4.67 -19.81 -14.90
N VAL A 164 -4.64 -18.50 -15.13
CA VAL A 164 -5.56 -17.84 -16.08
C VAL A 164 -5.43 -18.42 -17.49
N GLN A 165 -4.20 -18.64 -17.98
CA GLN A 165 -3.95 -19.17 -19.32
C GLN A 165 -4.39 -20.64 -19.41
N LEU A 166 -4.03 -21.46 -18.43
CA LEU A 166 -4.44 -22.87 -18.35
C LEU A 166 -5.96 -23.00 -18.29
N LYS A 167 -6.62 -22.22 -17.43
CA LYS A 167 -8.08 -22.19 -17.31
C LYS A 167 -8.76 -21.74 -18.60
N THR A 168 -8.18 -20.77 -19.31
CA THR A 168 -8.65 -20.37 -20.64
C THR A 168 -8.62 -21.55 -21.62
N HIS A 169 -7.54 -22.33 -21.63
CA HIS A 169 -7.45 -23.52 -22.49
C HIS A 169 -8.36 -24.66 -22.04
N LEU A 170 -8.58 -24.83 -20.73
CA LEU A 170 -9.58 -25.77 -20.22
C LEU A 170 -10.98 -25.42 -20.74
N TYR A 171 -11.38 -24.15 -20.71
CA TYR A 171 -12.66 -23.73 -21.29
C TYR A 171 -12.74 -23.93 -22.80
N LYS A 172 -11.64 -23.73 -23.53
CA LYS A 172 -11.57 -24.08 -24.96
C LYS A 172 -11.69 -25.61 -25.18
N LYS A 173 -11.10 -26.43 -24.32
CA LYS A 173 -11.19 -27.91 -24.35
C LYS A 173 -12.60 -28.41 -24.03
N GLU A 174 -13.26 -27.82 -23.05
CA GLU A 174 -14.64 -28.15 -22.64
C GLU A 174 -15.67 -27.79 -23.72
N ASN A 175 -15.34 -26.84 -24.61
CA ASN A 175 -16.24 -26.35 -25.67
C ASN A 175 -17.61 -25.93 -25.10
N LEU A 176 -17.57 -25.08 -24.07
CA LEU A 176 -18.73 -24.62 -23.32
C LEU A 176 -19.84 -24.08 -24.23
N SER A 177 -21.07 -24.53 -24.00
CA SER A 177 -22.26 -23.93 -24.59
C SER A 177 -22.53 -22.55 -23.99
N GLN A 178 -23.23 -21.69 -24.73
CA GLN A 178 -23.60 -20.36 -24.24
C GLN A 178 -24.35 -20.41 -22.89
N LYS A 179 -25.23 -21.41 -22.72
CA LYS A 179 -25.96 -21.61 -21.47
C LYS A 179 -25.04 -21.96 -20.29
N GLU A 180 -24.00 -22.76 -20.53
CA GLU A 180 -23.00 -23.10 -19.49
C GLU A 180 -22.15 -21.88 -19.14
N VAL A 181 -21.79 -21.05 -20.12
CA VAL A 181 -21.10 -19.77 -19.88
C VAL A 181 -21.97 -18.86 -19.02
N GLU A 182 -23.25 -18.66 -19.40
CA GLU A 182 -24.20 -17.83 -18.63
C GLU A 182 -24.37 -18.34 -17.18
N GLN A 183 -24.45 -19.66 -16.99
CA GLN A 183 -24.52 -20.25 -15.64
C GLN A 183 -23.25 -20.04 -14.82
N ARG A 184 -22.07 -20.11 -15.45
CA ARG A 184 -20.80 -19.84 -14.77
C ARG A 184 -20.67 -18.36 -14.41
N ILE A 185 -21.07 -17.44 -15.30
CA ILE A 185 -21.12 -16.00 -15.03
C ILE A 185 -21.95 -15.73 -13.77
N LEU A 186 -23.21 -16.18 -13.75
CA LEU A 186 -24.10 -15.94 -12.61
C LEU A 186 -23.55 -16.49 -11.29
N ARG A 187 -22.86 -17.63 -11.34
CA ARG A 187 -22.22 -18.22 -10.15
C ARG A 187 -21.06 -17.37 -9.65
N ILE A 188 -20.17 -16.94 -10.54
CA ILE A 188 -18.99 -16.16 -10.19
C ILE A 188 -19.40 -14.75 -9.74
N GLU A 189 -20.34 -14.09 -10.45
CA GLU A 189 -20.88 -12.78 -10.06
C GLU A 189 -21.46 -12.84 -8.64
N LYS A 190 -22.27 -13.85 -8.35
CA LYS A 190 -22.83 -14.04 -7.02
C LYS A 190 -21.74 -14.25 -5.97
N ALA A 191 -20.77 -15.12 -6.23
CA ALA A 191 -19.69 -15.38 -5.28
C ALA A 191 -18.81 -14.14 -5.03
N LEU A 192 -18.56 -13.32 -6.07
CA LEU A 192 -17.86 -12.05 -5.95
C LEU A 192 -18.65 -11.04 -5.13
N GLN A 193 -19.97 -10.95 -5.33
CA GLN A 193 -20.84 -10.05 -4.57
C GLN A 193 -20.94 -10.49 -3.10
N ASP A 194 -21.26 -11.76 -2.84
CA ASP A 194 -21.38 -12.30 -1.48
C ASP A 194 -20.06 -12.07 -0.70
N PHE A 195 -18.92 -12.26 -1.37
CA PHE A 195 -17.62 -12.04 -0.74
C PHE A 195 -17.29 -10.55 -0.55
N GLU A 196 -17.65 -9.67 -1.48
CA GLU A 196 -17.49 -8.23 -1.31
C GLU A 196 -18.25 -7.70 -0.08
N GLU A 197 -19.49 -8.16 0.11
CA GLU A 197 -20.32 -7.80 1.26
C GLU A 197 -19.64 -8.24 2.57
N GLU A 198 -19.09 -9.46 2.62
CA GLU A 198 -18.31 -9.94 3.78
C GLU A 198 -17.09 -9.04 4.08
N ILE A 199 -16.34 -8.64 3.05
CA ILE A 199 -15.14 -7.81 3.23
C ILE A 199 -15.50 -6.40 3.71
N LYS A 200 -16.60 -5.81 3.19
CA LYS A 200 -17.06 -4.47 3.58
C LYS A 200 -17.44 -4.36 5.05
N GLU A 201 -17.89 -5.45 5.66
CA GLU A 201 -18.28 -5.52 7.08
C GLU A 201 -17.09 -5.69 8.04
N LYS A 202 -15.87 -5.96 7.55
CA LYS A 202 -14.71 -6.17 8.42
C LYS A 202 -14.28 -4.86 9.11
N GLU A 203 -14.06 -4.97 10.41
CA GLU A 203 -13.39 -3.95 11.22
C GLU A 203 -11.89 -3.97 10.91
N LEU A 204 -11.32 -2.81 10.58
CA LEU A 204 -9.89 -2.67 10.28
C LEU A 204 -9.19 -1.99 11.45
N LYS A 205 -8.06 -2.55 11.91
CA LYS A 205 -7.31 -2.05 13.06
C LYS A 205 -5.88 -1.69 12.71
N THR A 206 -5.30 -2.36 11.71
CA THR A 206 -3.90 -2.24 11.33
C THR A 206 -3.74 -1.75 9.89
N ILE A 207 -2.53 -1.32 9.52
CA ILE A 207 -2.19 -1.04 8.11
C ILE A 207 -2.28 -2.31 7.26
N THR A 208 -1.97 -3.47 7.84
CA THR A 208 -2.15 -4.78 7.19
C THR A 208 -3.61 -5.03 6.85
N ASP A 209 -4.55 -4.74 7.76
CA ASP A 209 -5.99 -4.87 7.50
C ASP A 209 -6.43 -3.97 6.35
N LEU A 210 -5.98 -2.72 6.34
CA LEU A 210 -6.29 -1.74 5.29
C LEU A 210 -5.75 -2.19 3.92
N GLN A 211 -4.52 -2.68 3.89
CA GLN A 211 -3.91 -3.22 2.68
C GLN A 211 -4.59 -4.50 2.20
N THR A 212 -4.97 -5.38 3.12
CA THR A 212 -5.72 -6.61 2.82
C THR A 212 -7.10 -6.27 2.25
N TYR A 213 -7.79 -5.30 2.84
CA TYR A 213 -9.06 -4.80 2.34
C TYR A 213 -8.94 -4.29 0.91
N GLY A 214 -7.96 -3.43 0.64
CA GLY A 214 -7.73 -2.89 -0.70
C GLY A 214 -7.43 -3.96 -1.75
N ILE A 215 -6.47 -4.86 -1.44
CA ILE A 215 -5.98 -5.85 -2.41
C ILE A 215 -7.03 -6.94 -2.73
N VAL A 216 -7.89 -7.26 -1.76
CA VAL A 216 -9.01 -8.20 -1.95
C VAL A 216 -10.11 -7.54 -2.78
N LEU A 217 -10.49 -6.30 -2.46
CA LEU A 217 -11.50 -5.58 -3.27
C LEU A 217 -11.03 -5.30 -4.70
N GLU A 218 -9.75 -5.00 -4.90
CA GLU A 218 -9.17 -4.86 -6.24
C GLU A 218 -9.41 -6.13 -7.06
N ARG A 219 -9.07 -7.30 -6.52
CA ARG A 219 -9.28 -8.59 -7.19
C ARG A 219 -10.76 -8.88 -7.46
N ILE A 220 -11.63 -8.54 -6.52
CA ILE A 220 -13.07 -8.70 -6.69
C ILE A 220 -13.56 -7.83 -7.86
N ASN A 221 -13.16 -6.56 -7.88
CA ASN A 221 -13.56 -5.61 -8.92
C ASN A 221 -12.98 -5.99 -10.29
N GLU A 222 -11.71 -6.40 -10.35
CA GLU A 222 -11.13 -6.97 -11.57
C GLU A 222 -11.92 -8.20 -12.03
N GLY A 223 -12.37 -9.05 -11.12
CA GLY A 223 -13.23 -10.18 -11.43
C GLY A 223 -14.53 -9.74 -12.11
N LYS A 224 -15.22 -8.75 -11.54
CA LYS A 224 -16.48 -8.19 -12.07
C LYS A 224 -16.27 -7.53 -13.43
N ASP A 225 -15.25 -6.69 -13.56
CA ASP A 225 -14.91 -5.99 -14.81
C ASP A 225 -14.65 -6.98 -15.95
N ASN A 226 -14.00 -8.12 -15.65
CA ASN A 226 -13.78 -9.15 -16.65
C ASN A 226 -15.08 -9.88 -17.02
N LEU A 227 -16.01 -10.10 -16.09
CA LEU A 227 -17.34 -10.65 -16.43
C LEU A 227 -18.14 -9.68 -17.31
N ASP A 228 -18.01 -8.38 -17.11
CA ASP A 228 -18.65 -7.39 -17.98
C ASP A 228 -18.01 -7.38 -19.38
N LYS A 229 -16.67 -7.41 -19.49
CA LYS A 229 -15.96 -7.58 -20.77
C LYS A 229 -16.33 -8.89 -21.48
N LEU A 230 -16.58 -9.96 -20.74
CA LEU A 230 -17.04 -11.23 -21.30
C LEU A 230 -18.41 -11.09 -21.96
N LYS A 231 -19.35 -10.37 -21.35
CA LYS A 231 -20.69 -10.13 -21.93
C LYS A 231 -20.61 -9.38 -23.26
N GLU A 232 -19.60 -8.52 -23.43
CA GLU A 232 -19.38 -7.75 -24.66
C GLU A 232 -18.65 -8.55 -25.75
N THR A 233 -17.67 -9.37 -25.38
CA THR A 233 -16.73 -9.99 -26.33
C THR A 233 -16.94 -11.48 -26.56
N ASN A 234 -17.62 -12.16 -25.62
CA ASN A 234 -17.75 -13.61 -25.56
C ASN A 234 -16.40 -14.38 -25.57
N ASN A 235 -15.32 -13.75 -25.09
CA ASN A 235 -14.00 -14.37 -25.00
C ASN A 235 -13.81 -15.10 -23.66
N THR A 236 -13.65 -16.43 -23.71
CA THR A 236 -13.50 -17.29 -22.52
C THR A 236 -12.29 -16.96 -21.64
N TYR A 237 -11.31 -16.21 -22.14
CA TYR A 237 -10.22 -15.65 -21.33
C TYR A 237 -10.77 -14.83 -20.15
N TYR A 238 -11.78 -14.00 -20.38
CA TYR A 238 -12.36 -13.15 -19.35
C TYR A 238 -13.13 -13.95 -18.30
N LEU A 239 -13.76 -15.06 -18.69
CA LEU A 239 -14.37 -16.00 -17.75
C LEU A 239 -13.32 -16.65 -16.84
N ALA A 240 -12.22 -17.13 -17.44
CA ALA A 240 -11.11 -17.73 -16.72
C ALA A 240 -10.47 -16.72 -15.76
N PHE A 241 -10.22 -15.50 -16.23
CA PHE A 241 -9.66 -14.43 -15.42
C PHE A 241 -10.53 -14.12 -14.19
N ALA A 242 -11.85 -13.99 -14.38
CA ALA A 242 -12.77 -13.70 -13.29
C ALA A 242 -12.81 -14.81 -12.23
N GLU A 243 -12.82 -16.08 -12.64
CA GLU A 243 -12.80 -17.22 -11.72
C GLU A 243 -11.48 -17.30 -10.93
N GLU A 244 -10.34 -17.12 -11.61
CA GLU A 244 -9.03 -17.11 -10.96
C GLU A 244 -8.86 -15.89 -10.04
N ARG A 245 -9.46 -14.74 -10.38
CA ARG A 245 -9.46 -13.57 -9.50
C ARG A 245 -10.27 -13.79 -8.23
N LEU A 246 -11.45 -14.39 -8.32
CA LEU A 246 -12.24 -14.80 -7.15
C LEU A 246 -11.40 -15.71 -6.23
N PHE A 247 -10.75 -16.73 -6.79
CA PHE A 247 -9.88 -17.63 -6.02
C PHE A 247 -8.72 -16.88 -5.35
N SER A 248 -8.07 -15.98 -6.10
CA SER A 248 -6.99 -15.16 -5.55
C SER A 248 -7.49 -14.21 -4.45
N ALA A 249 -8.68 -13.62 -4.58
CA ALA A 249 -9.26 -12.73 -3.59
C ALA A 249 -9.48 -13.46 -2.26
N GLN A 250 -10.03 -14.68 -2.32
CA GLN A 250 -10.22 -15.56 -1.16
C GLN A 250 -8.90 -16.00 -0.54
N SER A 251 -7.87 -16.19 -1.37
CA SER A 251 -6.54 -16.56 -0.86
C SER A 251 -5.91 -15.38 -0.09
N TRP A 252 -6.02 -14.16 -0.63
CA TRP A 252 -5.43 -12.96 -0.05
C TRP A 252 -6.13 -12.48 1.24
N SER A 253 -7.40 -12.85 1.47
CA SER A 253 -8.10 -12.45 2.70
C SER A 253 -7.53 -13.08 3.98
N HIS A 254 -6.69 -14.10 3.89
CA HIS A 254 -6.00 -14.66 5.07
C HIS A 254 -5.09 -13.64 5.78
N PHE A 255 -4.65 -12.58 5.10
CA PHE A 255 -3.87 -11.52 5.73
C PHE A 255 -4.67 -10.69 6.76
N PHE A 256 -6.01 -10.81 6.82
CA PHE A 256 -6.80 -10.24 7.94
C PHE A 256 -6.52 -10.94 9.28
N GLU A 257 -5.89 -12.12 9.27
CA GLU A 257 -5.49 -12.84 10.48
C GLU A 257 -4.14 -12.36 11.03
N MET A 258 -3.38 -11.60 10.23
CA MET A 258 -2.05 -11.14 10.58
C MET A 258 -2.11 -10.07 11.67
N SER A 259 -1.32 -10.26 12.72
CA SER A 259 -1.21 -9.28 13.80
C SER A 259 -0.39 -8.07 13.38
N GLY A 260 -0.54 -6.95 14.08
CA GLY A 260 0.21 -5.74 13.78
C GLY A 260 -0.14 -4.58 14.70
N LYS A 261 0.63 -3.50 14.58
CA LYS A 261 0.37 -2.26 15.31
C LYS A 261 -0.98 -1.66 14.91
N GLU A 262 -1.77 -1.27 15.91
CA GLU A 262 -3.06 -0.64 15.68
C GLU A 262 -2.95 0.87 15.40
N PHE A 263 -3.82 1.36 14.53
CA PHE A 263 -3.93 2.76 14.12
C PHE A 263 -5.35 3.27 14.32
N GLU A 264 -5.51 4.59 14.46
CA GLU A 264 -6.82 5.25 14.43
C GLU A 264 -7.29 5.38 12.98
N LEU A 265 -7.99 4.35 12.50
CA LEU A 265 -8.57 4.29 11.15
C LEU A 265 -10.02 4.79 11.15
N ASP A 266 -10.28 5.97 11.72
CA ASP A 266 -11.62 6.54 11.70
C ASP A 266 -12.02 7.02 10.29
N THR A 267 -13.33 7.14 10.07
CA THR A 267 -13.88 7.51 8.76
C THR A 267 -13.37 8.86 8.27
N GLY A 268 -13.16 9.84 9.16
CA GLY A 268 -12.66 11.16 8.80
C GLY A 268 -11.19 11.13 8.37
N ALA A 269 -10.34 10.40 9.09
CA ALA A 269 -8.94 10.19 8.70
C ALA A 269 -8.83 9.48 7.34
N LEU A 270 -9.63 8.43 7.12
CA LEU A 270 -9.67 7.70 5.84
C LEU A 270 -10.19 8.58 4.69
N GLU A 271 -11.26 9.34 4.92
CA GLU A 271 -11.83 10.27 3.94
C GLU A 271 -10.79 11.30 3.49
N GLN A 272 -10.15 11.96 4.46
CA GLN A 272 -9.13 12.96 4.20
C GLN A 272 -7.92 12.37 3.47
N SER A 273 -7.44 11.20 3.90
CA SER A 273 -6.29 10.52 3.29
C SER A 273 -6.57 10.10 1.84
N CYS A 274 -7.76 9.55 1.57
CA CYS A 274 -8.18 9.22 0.22
C CYS A 274 -8.27 10.49 -0.66
N LEU A 275 -8.86 11.57 -0.15
CA LEU A 275 -8.97 12.83 -0.91
C LEU A 275 -7.58 13.39 -1.24
N GLU A 276 -6.66 13.41 -0.27
CA GLU A 276 -5.27 13.82 -0.48
C GLU A 276 -4.60 12.97 -1.55
N LYS A 277 -4.76 11.64 -1.51
CA LYS A 277 -4.21 10.75 -2.54
C LYS A 277 -4.79 10.97 -3.93
N ILE A 278 -6.10 11.23 -4.04
CA ILE A 278 -6.71 11.60 -5.32
C ILE A 278 -6.06 12.88 -5.86
N GLN A 279 -5.83 13.89 -5.02
CA GLN A 279 -5.18 15.13 -5.46
C GLN A 279 -3.70 14.91 -5.85
N GLU A 280 -2.96 14.10 -5.08
CA GLU A 280 -1.59 13.72 -5.44
C GLU A 280 -1.54 12.99 -6.80
N ALA A 281 -2.45 12.03 -7.03
CA ALA A 281 -2.54 11.31 -8.29
C ALA A 281 -2.86 12.27 -9.46
N LYS A 282 -3.87 13.13 -9.29
CA LYS A 282 -4.26 14.16 -10.27
C LYS A 282 -3.09 15.07 -10.63
N GLU A 283 -2.33 15.55 -9.64
CA GLU A 283 -1.15 16.39 -9.89
C GLU A 283 -0.14 15.65 -10.78
N ARG A 284 0.16 14.38 -10.46
CA ARG A 284 1.10 13.57 -11.25
C ARG A 284 0.62 13.37 -12.67
N TYR A 285 -0.66 13.10 -12.89
CA TYR A 285 -1.21 12.96 -14.24
C TYR A 285 -1.23 14.27 -15.04
N GLN A 286 -1.57 15.38 -14.39
CA GLN A 286 -1.43 16.70 -15.02
C GLN A 286 0.01 16.92 -15.48
N TYR A 287 0.98 16.54 -14.65
CA TYR A 287 2.38 16.62 -15.02
C TYR A 287 2.75 15.69 -16.18
N VAL A 288 2.27 14.45 -16.21
CA VAL A 288 2.43 13.53 -17.36
C VAL A 288 1.89 14.15 -18.65
N SER A 289 0.72 14.79 -18.59
CA SER A 289 0.07 15.41 -19.75
C SER A 289 0.88 16.53 -20.40
N LEU A 290 1.82 17.16 -19.67
CA LEU A 290 2.69 18.19 -20.23
C LEU A 290 3.73 17.61 -21.19
N PHE A 291 4.09 16.34 -21.03
CA PHE A 291 5.11 15.67 -21.85
C PHE A 291 4.53 14.89 -23.04
N PHE A 292 3.26 14.48 -22.96
CA PHE A 292 2.61 13.68 -24.00
C PHE A 292 1.45 14.47 -24.63
N ILE A 293 1.65 14.95 -25.87
CA ILE A 293 0.60 15.62 -26.67
C ILE A 293 -0.22 14.52 -27.37
N GLY A 294 -1.30 14.05 -26.76
CA GLY A 294 -2.19 13.05 -27.33
C GLY A 294 -3.29 12.60 -26.37
N ASP A 295 -4.20 11.74 -26.85
CA ASP A 295 -5.32 11.18 -26.08
C ASP A 295 -4.81 10.32 -24.92
N ILE A 296 -4.53 10.96 -23.78
CA ILE A 296 -4.46 10.37 -22.45
C ILE A 296 -5.91 10.01 -22.00
N LEU A 297 -6.72 9.45 -22.90
CA LEU A 297 -8.14 9.20 -22.71
C LEU A 297 -8.42 8.13 -21.65
N ASP A 298 -7.44 7.30 -21.29
CA ASP A 298 -7.59 6.29 -20.24
C ASP A 298 -7.24 6.79 -18.84
N LEU A 299 -6.35 7.78 -18.70
CA LEU A 299 -5.88 8.18 -17.37
C LEU A 299 -6.86 9.12 -16.66
N THR A 300 -7.61 9.93 -17.40
CA THR A 300 -8.74 10.68 -16.82
C THR A 300 -9.81 9.73 -16.28
N LYS A 301 -10.03 8.59 -16.95
CA LYS A 301 -11.02 7.60 -16.50
C LYS A 301 -10.60 6.91 -15.21
N GLU A 302 -9.32 6.64 -15.01
CA GLU A 302 -8.85 6.08 -13.74
C GLU A 302 -9.16 7.05 -12.59
N ILE A 303 -8.79 8.32 -12.73
CA ILE A 303 -9.12 9.38 -11.75
C ILE A 303 -10.63 9.47 -11.48
N GLU A 304 -11.46 9.42 -12.53
CA GLU A 304 -12.93 9.43 -12.39
C GLU A 304 -13.45 8.21 -11.62
N LYS A 305 -12.82 7.03 -11.77
CA LYS A 305 -13.17 5.85 -10.96
C LYS A 305 -12.85 6.07 -9.49
N GLU A 306 -11.69 6.65 -9.17
CA GLU A 306 -11.35 6.93 -7.77
C GLU A 306 -12.28 7.98 -7.14
N GLU A 307 -12.66 9.00 -7.90
CA GLU A 307 -13.70 9.97 -7.48
C GLU A 307 -15.04 9.28 -7.23
N ALA A 308 -15.46 8.36 -8.10
CA ALA A 308 -16.69 7.59 -7.90
C ALA A 308 -16.62 6.68 -6.65
N ILE A 309 -15.46 6.08 -6.37
CA ILE A 309 -15.24 5.30 -5.14
C ILE A 309 -15.33 6.21 -3.91
N TYR A 310 -14.71 7.39 -3.94
CA TYR A 310 -14.82 8.39 -2.89
C TYR A 310 -16.27 8.82 -2.64
N GLU A 311 -17.02 9.13 -3.71
CA GLU A 311 -18.44 9.50 -3.63
C GLU A 311 -19.32 8.38 -3.07
N SER A 312 -18.94 7.12 -3.27
CA SER A 312 -19.65 5.96 -2.69
C SER A 312 -19.42 5.79 -1.19
N GLY A 313 -18.44 6.49 -0.61
CA GLY A 313 -18.07 6.41 0.80
C GLY A 313 -17.06 5.30 1.15
N ASP A 314 -16.54 4.55 0.17
CA ASP A 314 -15.51 3.54 0.40
C ASP A 314 -14.11 4.14 0.40
N TYR A 315 -13.85 5.00 1.40
CA TYR A 315 -12.58 5.70 1.54
C TYR A 315 -11.38 4.76 1.74
N LYS A 316 -11.63 3.59 2.35
CA LYS A 316 -10.64 2.53 2.53
C LYS A 316 -10.11 2.03 1.18
N TYR A 317 -11.02 1.67 0.28
CA TYR A 317 -10.65 1.21 -1.05
C TYR A 317 -10.09 2.35 -1.91
N CYS A 318 -10.70 3.53 -1.83
CA CYS A 318 -10.21 4.72 -2.53
C CYS A 318 -8.74 4.99 -2.24
N LEU A 319 -8.34 4.99 -0.96
CA LEU A 319 -6.97 5.31 -0.58
C LEU A 319 -5.94 4.39 -1.25
N ILE A 320 -6.23 3.09 -1.30
CA ILE A 320 -5.36 2.09 -1.94
C ILE A 320 -5.34 2.29 -3.45
N ARG A 321 -6.52 2.45 -4.08
CA ARG A 321 -6.60 2.62 -5.53
C ARG A 321 -5.94 3.92 -5.99
N ALA A 322 -6.21 5.04 -5.33
CA ALA A 322 -5.58 6.33 -5.64
C ALA A 322 -4.04 6.28 -5.45
N SER A 323 -3.55 5.52 -4.48
CA SER A 323 -2.11 5.28 -4.30
C SER A 323 -1.48 4.50 -5.47
N GLN A 324 -2.19 3.51 -6.01
CA GLN A 324 -1.75 2.79 -7.21
C GLN A 324 -1.78 3.69 -8.45
N THR A 325 -2.86 4.42 -8.66
CA THR A 325 -3.03 5.36 -9.78
C THR A 325 -1.93 6.44 -9.75
N LYS A 326 -1.55 6.93 -8.56
CA LYS A 326 -0.37 7.79 -8.40
C LYS A 326 0.95 7.09 -8.76
N ALA A 327 1.17 5.85 -8.32
CA ALA A 327 2.36 5.07 -8.64
C ALA A 327 2.52 4.84 -10.16
N GLU A 328 1.43 4.52 -10.85
CA GLU A 328 1.39 4.36 -12.31
C GLU A 328 1.84 5.65 -13.01
N ALA A 329 1.31 6.81 -12.60
CA ALA A 329 1.75 8.10 -13.10
C ALA A 329 3.25 8.37 -12.81
N ASN A 330 3.72 8.04 -11.59
CA ASN A 330 5.12 8.20 -11.22
C ASN A 330 6.06 7.31 -12.04
N ALA A 331 5.65 6.08 -12.37
CA ALA A 331 6.42 5.17 -13.20
C ALA A 331 6.63 5.77 -14.61
N ILE A 332 5.55 6.31 -15.20
CA ILE A 332 5.61 7.02 -16.47
C ILE A 332 6.57 8.20 -16.35
N LEU A 333 6.36 9.10 -15.38
CA LEU A 333 7.18 10.29 -15.18
C LEU A 333 8.66 9.97 -14.98
N SER A 334 8.97 8.96 -14.18
CA SER A 334 10.35 8.55 -13.88
C SER A 334 11.05 7.98 -15.11
N SER A 335 10.31 7.43 -16.07
CA SER A 335 10.88 6.93 -17.33
C SER A 335 11.14 8.02 -18.38
N ILE A 336 10.57 9.23 -18.22
CA ILE A 336 10.70 10.31 -19.21
C ILE A 336 12.14 10.80 -19.27
N GLY A 337 12.74 10.72 -20.46
CA GLY A 337 14.10 11.20 -20.72
C GLY A 337 15.21 10.23 -20.30
N VAL A 338 14.86 9.08 -19.74
CA VAL A 338 15.79 8.01 -19.37
C VAL A 338 16.04 7.12 -20.59
N GLY A 339 17.31 6.97 -21.00
CA GLY A 339 17.68 6.05 -22.08
C GLY A 339 17.50 4.59 -21.67
N GLU A 340 17.28 3.68 -22.63
CA GLU A 340 17.09 2.24 -22.36
C GLU A 340 18.21 1.66 -21.50
N GLU A 341 19.47 2.09 -21.73
CA GLU A 341 20.62 1.65 -20.97
C GLU A 341 20.65 2.11 -19.50
N GLN A 342 19.81 3.09 -19.14
CA GLN A 342 19.76 3.68 -17.79
C GLN A 342 18.52 3.22 -17.00
N ILE A 343 17.57 2.53 -17.62
CA ILE A 343 16.32 2.13 -16.93
C ILE A 343 16.61 1.12 -15.82
N ASP A 344 17.56 0.20 -16.02
CA ASP A 344 17.95 -0.78 -14.99
C ASP A 344 18.58 -0.12 -13.75
N GLU A 345 19.36 0.95 -13.95
CA GLU A 345 19.91 1.79 -12.89
C GLU A 345 18.78 2.53 -12.14
N LEU A 346 17.84 3.13 -12.88
CA LEU A 346 16.66 3.79 -12.31
C LEU A 346 15.87 2.84 -11.41
N VAL A 347 15.58 1.62 -11.89
CA VAL A 347 14.87 0.61 -11.09
C VAL A 347 15.68 0.25 -9.85
N GLY A 348 17.00 0.07 -9.96
CA GLY A 348 17.87 -0.20 -8.81
C GLY A 348 17.77 0.88 -7.72
N ASN A 349 17.76 2.15 -8.13
CA ASN A 349 17.66 3.28 -7.21
C ASN A 349 16.27 3.36 -6.55
N LYS A 350 15.21 3.05 -7.31
CA LYS A 350 13.85 2.94 -6.76
C LYS A 350 13.75 1.83 -5.72
N LEU A 351 14.28 0.64 -6.02
CA LEU A 351 14.30 -0.48 -5.08
C LEU A 351 15.09 -0.16 -3.80
N ALA A 352 16.21 0.57 -3.90
CA ALA A 352 16.96 1.03 -2.73
C ALA A 352 16.18 2.06 -1.88
N ALA A 353 15.32 2.87 -2.50
CA ALA A 353 14.42 3.76 -1.75
C ALA A 353 13.25 2.98 -1.12
N VAL A 354 12.73 1.97 -1.80
CA VAL A 354 11.73 1.05 -1.25
C VAL A 354 12.29 0.38 -0.01
N GLU A 355 13.49 -0.20 -0.09
CA GLU A 355 14.13 -0.90 1.02
C GLU A 355 14.24 -0.01 2.28
N ARG A 356 14.73 1.23 2.12
CA ARG A 356 14.79 2.21 3.21
C ARG A 356 13.41 2.56 3.78
N SER A 357 12.42 2.73 2.90
CA SER A 357 11.06 3.06 3.32
C SER A 357 10.44 1.91 4.12
N LEU A 358 10.53 0.68 3.60
CA LEU A 358 10.01 -0.52 4.25
C LEU A 358 10.69 -0.74 5.60
N ALA A 359 12.02 -0.67 5.65
CA ALA A 359 12.76 -0.92 6.86
C ALA A 359 12.41 0.10 7.96
N ARG A 360 12.16 1.36 7.58
CA ARG A 360 11.66 2.39 8.50
C ARG A 360 10.24 2.09 8.99
N THR A 361 9.32 1.70 8.12
CA THR A 361 7.94 1.39 8.51
C THR A 361 7.88 0.15 9.41
N ILE A 362 8.66 -0.89 9.09
CA ILE A 362 8.82 -2.10 9.90
C ILE A 362 9.40 -1.78 11.27
N SER A 363 10.42 -0.92 11.36
CA SER A 363 10.99 -0.51 12.66
C SER A 363 10.00 0.20 13.59
N LYS A 364 8.89 0.74 13.07
CA LYS A 364 7.81 1.34 13.85
C LYS A 364 6.74 0.33 14.29
N GLY A 365 6.89 -0.94 13.91
CA GLY A 365 5.96 -2.02 14.24
C GLY A 365 4.83 -2.23 13.23
N ALA A 366 4.90 -1.63 12.03
CA ALA A 366 3.92 -1.84 10.97
C ALA A 366 4.59 -2.59 9.81
N PHE A 367 4.06 -3.76 9.43
CA PHE A 367 4.56 -4.50 8.28
C PHE A 367 3.66 -4.26 7.05
N PRO A 368 4.13 -3.50 6.04
CA PRO A 368 3.31 -3.17 4.87
C PRO A 368 3.32 -4.34 3.87
N ILE A 369 2.40 -5.28 4.02
CA ILE A 369 2.28 -6.49 3.19
C ILE A 369 2.33 -6.20 1.69
N LEU A 370 1.70 -5.13 1.19
CA LEU A 370 1.73 -4.77 -0.23
C LEU A 370 3.07 -4.16 -0.64
N GLY A 371 3.61 -3.28 0.20
CA GLY A 371 4.91 -2.66 -0.05
C GLY A 371 6.01 -3.70 -0.21
N TYR A 372 6.09 -4.65 0.72
CA TYR A 372 7.10 -5.71 0.68
C TYR A 372 6.83 -6.73 -0.44
N SER A 373 5.57 -7.11 -0.68
CA SER A 373 5.21 -8.00 -1.78
C SER A 373 5.62 -7.41 -3.14
N TYR A 374 5.23 -6.17 -3.42
CA TYR A 374 5.57 -5.52 -4.68
C TYR A 374 7.08 -5.27 -4.83
N TYR A 375 7.81 -5.04 -3.74
CA TYR A 375 9.28 -4.98 -3.74
C TYR A 375 9.89 -6.30 -4.23
N GLN A 376 9.46 -7.43 -3.67
CA GLN A 376 9.94 -8.75 -4.09
C GLN A 376 9.63 -9.02 -5.57
N TYR A 377 8.43 -8.66 -6.03
CA TYR A 377 8.04 -8.89 -7.42
C TYR A 377 8.76 -7.99 -8.40
N ALA A 378 8.92 -6.71 -8.08
CA ALA A 378 9.75 -5.80 -8.85
C ALA A 378 11.17 -6.36 -9.04
N ASN A 379 11.77 -6.91 -7.98
CA ASN A 379 13.09 -7.55 -8.06
C ASN A 379 13.10 -8.82 -8.92
N SER A 380 12.01 -9.59 -8.96
CA SER A 380 11.89 -10.77 -9.83
C SER A 380 11.62 -10.46 -11.30
N LEU A 381 11.23 -9.21 -11.60
CA LEU A 381 10.88 -8.73 -12.93
C LEU A 381 12.01 -7.94 -13.59
N ARG A 382 13.26 -8.05 -13.14
CA ARG A 382 14.39 -7.28 -13.73
C ARG A 382 14.61 -7.54 -15.22
N ASP A 383 14.07 -8.62 -15.77
CA ASP A 383 14.05 -8.89 -17.21
C ASP A 383 12.94 -8.14 -17.97
N ASP A 384 11.88 -7.72 -17.29
CA ASP A 384 10.83 -6.81 -17.78
C ASP A 384 10.92 -5.49 -17.00
N VAL A 385 11.89 -4.66 -17.40
CA VAL A 385 12.28 -3.44 -16.67
C VAL A 385 11.11 -2.47 -16.51
N SER A 386 10.20 -2.40 -17.50
CA SER A 386 9.00 -1.55 -17.45
C SER A 386 8.04 -2.00 -16.34
N LEU A 387 7.75 -3.30 -16.26
CA LEU A 387 6.92 -3.82 -15.15
C LEU A 387 7.65 -3.71 -13.82
N SER A 388 8.95 -4.00 -13.77
CA SER A 388 9.77 -3.85 -12.56
C SER A 388 9.68 -2.43 -11.99
N LEU A 389 9.75 -1.40 -12.85
CA LEU A 389 9.59 0.00 -12.45
C LEU A 389 8.20 0.29 -11.86
N ILE A 390 7.13 -0.18 -12.50
CA ILE A 390 5.75 0.02 -12.00
C ILE A 390 5.59 -0.61 -10.61
N TYR A 391 6.05 -1.85 -10.42
CA TYR A 391 5.96 -2.52 -9.12
C TYR A 391 6.87 -1.89 -8.06
N ALA A 392 8.02 -1.32 -8.44
CA ALA A 392 8.83 -0.54 -7.51
C ALA A 392 8.10 0.73 -7.05
N GLU A 393 7.36 1.41 -7.94
CA GLU A 393 6.53 2.56 -7.56
C GLU A 393 5.33 2.16 -6.68
N TYR A 394 4.67 1.03 -6.97
CA TYR A 394 3.65 0.48 -6.05
C TYR A 394 4.22 0.19 -4.67
N ALA A 395 5.42 -0.40 -4.61
CA ALA A 395 6.08 -0.68 -3.36
C ALA A 395 6.41 0.61 -2.57
N LEU A 396 6.83 1.68 -3.26
CA LEU A 396 7.07 2.99 -2.64
C LEU A 396 5.79 3.63 -2.08
N GLU A 397 4.71 3.64 -2.86
CA GLU A 397 3.45 4.29 -2.44
C GLU A 397 2.76 3.52 -1.32
N LEU A 398 2.70 2.19 -1.42
CA LEU A 398 1.98 1.35 -0.47
C LEU A 398 2.86 0.93 0.72
N GLY A 399 4.18 1.03 0.62
CA GLY A 399 5.11 0.69 1.70
C GLY A 399 5.09 1.64 2.90
N ASN A 400 4.41 2.78 2.81
CA ASN A 400 4.49 3.85 3.81
C ASN A 400 3.13 4.52 4.08
N LEU A 401 2.04 3.74 4.06
CA LEU A 401 0.69 4.25 4.35
C LEU A 401 0.51 4.66 5.82
N ASP A 402 1.39 4.20 6.72
CA ASP A 402 1.37 4.53 8.15
C ASP A 402 1.45 6.04 8.42
N ILE A 403 2.05 6.83 7.52
CA ILE A 403 2.23 8.28 7.70
C ILE A 403 0.91 9.07 7.70
N TYR A 404 -0.17 8.48 7.20
CA TYR A 404 -1.47 9.14 7.06
C TYR A 404 -2.34 8.96 8.31
N PHE A 405 -1.93 8.13 9.27
CA PHE A 405 -2.75 7.76 10.41
C PHE A 405 -2.03 8.02 11.72
N GLU A 406 -2.78 8.49 12.72
CA GLU A 406 -2.27 8.59 14.08
C GLU A 406 -2.17 7.19 14.71
N GLU A 407 -1.06 6.95 15.40
CA GLU A 407 -0.86 5.72 16.16
C GLU A 407 -1.79 5.74 17.37
N LYS A 408 -2.52 4.65 17.62
CA LYS A 408 -3.27 4.53 18.87
C LYS A 408 -2.27 4.54 20.03
N PRO A 409 -2.45 5.40 21.04
CA PRO A 409 -1.56 5.39 22.19
C PRO A 409 -1.62 4.02 22.86
N GLU A 410 -0.49 3.30 22.91
CA GLU A 410 -0.37 2.15 23.79
C GLU A 410 -0.71 2.63 25.19
N PHE A 411 -1.77 2.08 25.78
CA PHE A 411 -2.13 2.36 27.17
C PHE A 411 -1.04 1.75 28.06
N SER A 412 0.10 2.43 28.17
CA SER A 412 1.08 2.15 29.20
C SER A 412 0.33 2.30 30.51
N GLY A 413 0.14 1.17 31.21
CA GLY A 413 -0.63 1.12 32.44
C GLY A 413 -0.21 2.30 33.30
N ILE A 414 -1.18 3.14 33.69
CA ILE A 414 -0.92 4.35 34.47
C ILE A 414 0.10 3.96 35.54
N ALA A 415 1.31 4.52 35.46
CA ALA A 415 2.30 4.38 36.51
C ALA A 415 1.75 5.17 37.70
N VAL A 416 0.81 4.54 38.40
CA VAL A 416 0.17 5.08 39.58
C VAL A 416 1.30 5.20 40.60
N GLN A 417 1.76 6.43 40.83
CA GLN A 417 2.84 6.65 41.79
C GLN A 417 2.43 6.01 43.13
N PRO A 418 3.38 5.42 43.88
CA PRO A 418 3.07 4.74 45.14
C PRO A 418 2.23 5.60 46.10
N GLU A 419 2.37 6.94 46.06
CA GLU A 419 1.58 7.87 46.86
C GLU A 419 0.08 7.81 46.58
N PHE A 420 -0.34 7.52 45.34
CA PHE A 420 -1.75 7.41 44.98
C PHE A 420 -2.37 6.13 45.55
N TRP A 421 -1.61 5.03 45.61
CA TRP A 421 -2.02 3.83 46.34
C TRP A 421 -2.11 4.10 47.84
N ILE A 422 -1.19 4.85 48.42
CA ILE A 422 -1.26 5.28 49.83
C ILE A 422 -2.54 6.11 50.08
N PHE A 423 -2.93 6.97 49.15
CA PHE A 423 -4.16 7.76 49.27
C PHE A 423 -5.43 6.90 49.20
N ILE A 424 -5.49 5.94 48.26
CA ILE A 424 -6.62 5.02 48.15
C ILE A 424 -6.71 4.09 49.36
N PHE A 425 -5.60 3.45 49.76
CA PHE A 425 -5.57 2.60 50.95
C PHE A 425 -5.86 3.39 52.22
N GLY A 426 -5.32 4.60 52.37
CA GLY A 426 -5.60 5.49 53.49
C GLY A 426 -7.08 5.89 53.57
N SER A 427 -7.71 6.16 52.43
CA SER A 427 -9.14 6.49 52.35
C SER A 427 -10.02 5.29 52.72
N VAL A 428 -9.72 4.10 52.19
CA VAL A 428 -10.44 2.87 52.52
C VAL A 428 -10.27 2.52 54.00
N PHE A 429 -9.05 2.64 54.55
CA PHE A 429 -8.78 2.37 55.96
C PHE A 429 -9.47 3.39 56.88
N GLY A 430 -9.50 4.67 56.48
CA GLY A 430 -10.23 5.72 57.19
C GLY A 430 -11.73 5.45 57.26
N VAL A 431 -12.35 5.07 56.15
CA VAL A 431 -13.77 4.69 56.11
C VAL A 431 -14.03 3.46 56.97
N ALA A 432 -13.18 2.44 56.88
CA ALA A 432 -13.29 1.24 57.71
C ALA A 432 -13.17 1.56 59.20
N ALA A 433 -12.23 2.42 59.60
CA ALA A 433 -12.05 2.83 61.00
C ALA A 433 -13.26 3.62 61.53
N VAL A 434 -13.81 4.53 60.72
CA VAL A 434 -15.03 5.28 61.08
C VAL A 434 -16.22 4.35 61.25
N LEU A 435 -16.41 3.38 60.34
CA LEU A 435 -17.48 2.38 60.45
C LEU A 435 -17.30 1.49 61.69
N LEU A 436 -16.07 1.14 62.04
CA LEU A 436 -15.76 0.32 63.21
C LEU A 436 -16.00 1.10 64.51
N ILE A 437 -15.60 2.38 64.58
CA ILE A 437 -15.90 3.28 65.71
C ILE A 437 -17.41 3.49 65.83
N TYR A 438 -18.11 3.74 64.73
CA TYR A 438 -19.57 3.90 64.72
C TYR A 438 -20.29 2.66 65.26
N ASN A 439 -19.85 1.46 64.88
CA ASN A 439 -20.42 0.21 65.40
C ASN A 439 -20.07 -0.03 66.88
N LEU A 440 -18.93 0.44 67.36
CA LEU A 440 -18.55 0.34 68.77
C LEU A 440 -19.28 1.35 69.66
N THR A 441 -19.56 2.57 69.18
CA THR A 441 -20.33 3.57 69.93
C THR A 441 -21.82 3.23 70.00
N LYS A 442 -22.40 2.70 68.91
CA LYS A 442 -23.79 2.24 68.88
C LYS A 442 -24.08 1.13 69.89
N LYS A 443 -23.09 0.29 70.21
CA LYS A 443 -23.20 -0.77 71.24
C LYS A 443 -23.23 -0.25 72.68
N LYS A 444 -22.85 1.01 72.93
CA LYS A 444 -22.86 1.62 74.28
C LYS A 444 -24.19 2.31 74.63
N ASP A 445 -25.01 2.65 73.65
CA ASP A 445 -26.26 3.39 73.86
C ASP A 445 -27.50 2.49 74.05
N ASP A 446 -27.39 1.17 73.82
CA ASP A 446 -28.49 0.21 74.06
C ASP A 446 -28.68 -0.21 75.54
N TYR A 447 -27.92 0.38 76.47
CA TYR A 447 -28.06 0.15 77.91
C TYR A 447 -28.47 1.42 78.66
N LYS A 448 -29.62 2.01 78.32
CA LYS A 448 -30.41 2.88 79.23
C LYS A 448 -31.89 2.96 78.80
N THR A 449 -32.69 2.12 79.45
CA THR A 449 -34.14 2.14 79.68
C THR A 449 -34.75 3.51 80.07
N PRO A 450 -36.09 3.70 80.18
CA PRO A 450 -37.24 2.86 79.77
C PRO A 450 -38.41 3.62 79.09
N ARG A 451 -39.37 2.81 78.59
CA ARG A 451 -40.75 3.14 78.21
C ARG A 451 -41.49 4.04 79.21
N THR A 452 -42.18 5.06 78.67
CA THR A 452 -43.48 5.52 79.19
C THR A 452 -44.47 5.73 78.06
N THR A 453 -45.66 5.21 78.31
CA THR A 453 -46.84 5.09 77.45
C THR A 453 -47.68 6.36 77.29
N ARG A 454 -48.34 6.42 76.13
CA ARG A 454 -49.79 6.67 75.89
C ARG A 454 -50.30 8.07 75.50
N LYS A 455 -51.21 7.99 74.51
CA LYS A 455 -52.33 8.89 74.11
C LYS A 455 -51.88 10.12 73.31
N GLN A 456 -52.48 10.48 72.18
CA GLN A 456 -53.90 10.59 71.78
C GLN A 456 -53.96 10.63 70.23
N SER A 457 -54.78 9.81 69.56
CA SER A 457 -56.08 10.16 68.95
C SER A 457 -56.09 11.24 67.85
N GLY A 458 -56.53 10.84 66.66
CA GLY A 458 -57.68 11.49 66.00
C GLY A 458 -57.44 12.24 64.69
N GLY A 459 -58.27 11.93 63.69
CA GLY A 459 -58.54 12.73 62.48
C GLY A 459 -57.78 12.24 61.24
N LYS A 460 -58.29 11.40 60.33
CA LYS A 460 -59.59 11.27 59.64
C LYS A 460 -59.78 12.26 58.48
N LYS A 461 -59.73 11.68 57.26
CA LYS A 461 -60.32 12.09 55.97
C LYS A 461 -59.68 13.33 55.31
N ARG A 462 -59.44 13.33 54.01
CA ARG A 462 -60.21 12.69 52.93
C ARG A 462 -59.31 12.37 51.74
#